data_AF-M0P471-F1
#
_entry.id   AF-M0P471-F1
#
_cell.length_a   1.000
_cell.length_b   1.000
_cell.length_c   1.000
_cell.angle_alpha   90.00
_cell.angle_beta   90.00
_cell.angle_gamma   90.00
#
_symmetry.space_group_name_H-M   'P 1'
#
loop_
_entity.id
_entity.type
_entity.pdbx_description
1 polymer ?
#
loop_
_entity_poly.entity_id
_entity_poly.type
_entity_poly.pdbx_seq_one_letter_code
_entity_poly.pdbx_strand_id
1 'polypeptide(L)'
;MMARFEDRESGDEFDVPLADAWGKEYSKKQYARARALQRQMSGGKRPSGGEAEPAWDDPVTVMLTLTASSVPDGDRLPPVEQMDAIHDAFSYGGVRDTLRNVMEYHLDLDSEQWGYWLQAEPHGMGTAADPEKDAGLNACYTHIHVGVYFDGAGFGDLRPVASEFERVIDKHLEVCDPAGWSAHDYDAIDDYLQEDDGCISMNADVGNLGSYLAAYMGGYTEDLLDKPIEYIAWGAVYWSAARQRTTRSQTVNQAIRADRCEQRAENEESGQVDAHGERIRWDDGRGADVVCSSCGSPWTVDQDQLDGLPETEPALDDDLRWAADAAAPAPEPDPDRSLAERWPSADSAWAYGESPRKSLIRERVQDYLDVHGRNVSLPSMLAHLNIDPAHKEFVGEILDGETEPDSEAFDRRSTETAFGYELKAIVDADGNEHQPGGGGVDMVSLELPIKNIIQKTRLSNDLVQGEVFRDARTEVASHDPITIANGFVRDGITDPTVVDRLLIVEDYHVSNPTMDRDERRSCMVHPNSK
;
A
#
# COMPACT_ATOMS: atom_id res chain seq x y z
N MET A 1 -18.99 17.40 4.19
CA MET A 1 -17.85 18.06 3.51
C MET A 1 -17.93 17.70 2.04
N MET A 2 -17.67 18.65 1.14
CA MET A 2 -17.78 18.46 -0.31
C MET A 2 -16.45 18.83 -0.98
N ALA A 3 -16.10 18.17 -2.07
CA ALA A 3 -15.06 18.60 -2.99
C ALA A 3 -15.75 19.29 -4.17
N ARG A 4 -15.47 20.58 -4.34
CA ARG A 4 -15.93 21.35 -5.48
C ARG A 4 -14.97 21.17 -6.64
N PHE A 5 -15.48 20.68 -7.76
CA PHE A 5 -14.75 20.59 -9.00
C PHE A 5 -15.23 21.67 -9.96
N GLU A 6 -14.31 22.17 -10.78
CA GLU A 6 -14.57 23.10 -11.88
C GLU A 6 -14.20 22.44 -13.20
N ASP A 7 -15.11 22.50 -14.17
CA ASP A 7 -14.82 22.16 -15.56
C ASP A 7 -13.90 23.24 -16.15
N ARG A 8 -12.73 22.82 -16.64
CA ARG A 8 -11.71 23.71 -17.22
C ARG A 8 -12.13 24.31 -18.56
N GLU A 9 -13.05 23.68 -19.28
CA GLU A 9 -13.54 24.17 -20.57
C GLU A 9 -14.75 25.09 -20.40
N SER A 10 -15.73 24.70 -19.58
CA SER A 10 -16.96 25.47 -19.39
C SER A 10 -16.92 26.44 -18.21
N GLY A 11 -16.05 26.21 -17.22
CA GLY A 11 -16.04 26.91 -15.93
C GLY A 11 -17.19 26.48 -15.01
N ASP A 12 -17.93 25.43 -15.35
CA ASP A 12 -19.05 24.97 -14.53
C ASP A 12 -18.55 24.26 -13.27
N GLU A 13 -19.17 24.58 -12.14
CA GLU A 13 -18.82 24.00 -10.85
C GLU A 13 -19.83 22.93 -10.44
N PHE A 14 -19.33 21.83 -9.87
CA PHE A 14 -20.17 20.84 -9.22
C PHE A 14 -19.51 20.31 -7.95
N ASP A 15 -20.36 19.95 -6.99
CA ASP A 15 -19.94 19.48 -5.68
C ASP A 15 -20.06 17.96 -5.59
N VAL A 16 -18.97 17.30 -5.21
CA VAL A 16 -18.93 15.87 -4.93
C VAL A 16 -18.82 15.67 -3.41
N PRO A 17 -19.72 14.91 -2.78
CA PRO A 17 -19.57 14.56 -1.37
C PRO A 17 -18.24 13.87 -1.10
N LEU A 18 -17.48 14.39 -0.12
CA LEU A 18 -16.30 13.70 0.36
C LEU A 18 -16.73 12.64 1.37
N ALA A 19 -16.39 11.38 1.07
CA ALA A 19 -16.53 10.26 1.98
C ALA A 19 -15.17 9.92 2.57
N ASP A 20 -15.08 9.89 3.91
CA ASP A 20 -13.89 9.43 4.61
C ASP A 20 -13.97 7.93 4.91
N ALA A 21 -12.83 7.34 5.30
CA ALA A 21 -12.74 5.92 5.64
C ALA A 21 -13.41 5.54 6.98
N TRP A 22 -14.02 6.51 7.66
CA TRP A 22 -14.53 6.45 9.02
C TRP A 22 -16.06 6.59 9.09
N GLY A 23 -16.66 7.11 8.01
CA GLY A 23 -18.09 7.35 7.87
C GLY A 23 -18.89 6.12 7.47
N LYS A 24 -20.22 6.26 7.60
CA LYS A 24 -21.21 5.20 7.38
C LYS A 24 -21.15 4.60 5.98
N GLU A 25 -20.90 5.40 4.95
CA GLU A 25 -20.82 4.92 3.56
C GLU A 25 -19.64 3.97 3.35
N TYR A 26 -18.48 4.30 3.93
CA TYR A 26 -17.32 3.42 3.86
C TYR A 26 -17.60 2.11 4.58
N SER A 27 -18.16 2.15 5.79
CA SER A 27 -18.54 0.94 6.52
C SER A 27 -19.55 0.07 5.73
N LYS A 28 -20.57 0.68 5.11
CA LYS A 28 -21.51 -0.04 4.22
C LYS A 28 -20.80 -0.68 3.03
N LYS A 29 -19.85 0.02 2.40
CA LYS A 29 -19.05 -0.51 1.29
C LYS A 29 -18.19 -1.69 1.73
N GLN A 30 -17.59 -1.59 2.91
CA GLN A 30 -16.81 -2.65 3.53
C GLN A 30 -17.69 -3.89 3.82
N TYR A 31 -18.86 -3.68 4.42
CA TYR A 31 -19.86 -4.73 4.63
C TYR A 31 -20.30 -5.41 3.32
N ALA A 32 -20.59 -4.61 2.29
CA ALA A 32 -20.98 -5.14 0.98
C ALA A 32 -19.88 -6.01 0.36
N ARG A 33 -18.61 -5.65 0.55
CA ARG A 33 -17.45 -6.44 0.13
C ARG A 33 -17.33 -7.76 0.90
N ALA A 34 -17.52 -7.75 2.23
CA ALA A 34 -17.51 -8.98 3.02
C ALA A 34 -18.65 -9.94 2.59
N ARG A 35 -19.84 -9.40 2.29
CA ARG A 35 -20.95 -10.20 1.73
C ARG A 35 -20.68 -10.68 0.31
N ALA A 36 -19.99 -9.90 -0.51
CA ALA A 36 -19.53 -10.33 -1.83
C ALA A 36 -18.57 -11.51 -1.74
N LEU A 37 -17.61 -11.42 -0.82
CA LEU A 37 -16.66 -12.49 -0.57
C LEU A 37 -17.37 -13.79 -0.15
N GLN A 38 -18.29 -13.70 0.82
CA GLN A 38 -19.11 -14.84 1.24
C GLN A 38 -19.83 -15.48 0.05
N ARG A 39 -20.54 -14.69 -0.78
CA ARG A 39 -21.25 -15.24 -1.95
C ARG A 39 -20.33 -15.96 -2.93
N GLN A 40 -19.11 -15.47 -3.14
CA GLN A 40 -18.18 -16.08 -4.08
C GLN A 40 -17.57 -17.37 -3.55
N MET A 41 -17.29 -17.44 -2.25
CA MET A 41 -16.72 -18.63 -1.63
C MET A 41 -17.77 -19.71 -1.42
N SER A 42 -18.95 -19.33 -0.93
CA SER A 42 -19.96 -20.27 -0.45
C SER A 42 -21.27 -20.29 -1.22
N GLY A 43 -21.36 -19.49 -2.28
CA GLY A 43 -22.60 -19.28 -3.00
C GLY A 43 -23.61 -18.43 -2.23
N GLY A 44 -24.79 -18.28 -2.83
CA GLY A 44 -25.93 -17.58 -2.24
C GLY A 44 -26.50 -16.48 -3.12
N LYS A 45 -27.65 -15.94 -2.72
CA LYS A 45 -28.40 -14.98 -3.53
C LYS A 45 -27.74 -13.60 -3.56
N ARG A 46 -27.50 -13.07 -4.76
CA ARG A 46 -27.01 -11.70 -4.98
C ARG A 46 -28.14 -10.67 -4.80
N PRO A 47 -27.83 -9.43 -4.36
CA PRO A 47 -28.81 -8.37 -4.25
C PRO A 47 -29.53 -8.02 -5.57
N SER A 48 -28.85 -8.20 -6.71
CA SER A 48 -29.39 -8.03 -8.07
C SER A 48 -30.40 -9.11 -8.47
N GLY A 49 -30.51 -10.20 -7.71
CA GLY A 49 -31.52 -11.24 -7.89
C GLY A 49 -30.98 -12.57 -8.39
N GLY A 50 -29.78 -12.62 -8.96
CA GLY A 50 -29.11 -13.85 -9.38
C GLY A 50 -28.54 -14.66 -8.20
N GLU A 51 -28.01 -15.85 -8.51
CA GLU A 51 -27.41 -16.76 -7.54
C GLU A 51 -25.92 -16.92 -7.83
N ALA A 52 -25.10 -16.84 -6.78
CA ALA A 52 -23.68 -17.12 -6.85
C ALA A 52 -23.43 -18.61 -6.70
N GLU A 53 -22.68 -19.16 -7.65
CA GLU A 53 -22.14 -20.50 -7.56
C GLU A 53 -20.92 -20.47 -6.62
N PRO A 54 -20.84 -21.38 -5.64
CA PRO A 54 -19.69 -21.44 -4.72
C PRO A 54 -18.43 -21.80 -5.49
N ALA A 55 -17.35 -21.04 -5.27
CA ALA A 55 -16.03 -21.40 -5.77
C ALA A 55 -15.37 -22.52 -4.95
N TRP A 56 -15.78 -22.69 -3.69
CA TRP A 56 -15.20 -23.65 -2.75
C TRP A 56 -16.26 -24.62 -2.24
N ASP A 57 -15.86 -25.87 -2.05
CA ASP A 57 -16.76 -26.93 -1.64
C ASP A 57 -17.09 -26.86 -0.13
N ASP A 58 -16.11 -26.53 0.71
CA ASP A 58 -16.28 -26.42 2.17
C ASP A 58 -15.57 -25.18 2.74
N PRO A 59 -16.13 -23.96 2.58
CA PRO A 59 -15.44 -22.73 2.94
C PRO A 59 -15.29 -22.57 4.46
N VAL A 60 -14.05 -22.43 4.94
CA VAL A 60 -13.67 -22.25 6.35
C VAL A 60 -13.09 -20.86 6.57
N THR A 61 -13.34 -20.27 7.74
CA THR A 61 -12.68 -19.04 8.21
C THR A 61 -11.88 -19.29 9.47
N VAL A 62 -10.68 -18.73 9.55
CA VAL A 62 -9.91 -18.60 10.79
C VAL A 62 -9.68 -17.14 11.08
N MET A 63 -9.88 -16.71 12.31
CA MET A 63 -9.51 -15.40 12.79
C MET A 63 -8.25 -15.49 13.62
N LEU A 64 -7.26 -14.69 13.24
CA LEU A 64 -6.06 -14.46 14.03
C LEU A 64 -6.13 -13.07 14.63
N THR A 65 -5.97 -12.98 15.94
CA THR A 65 -5.88 -11.70 16.63
C THR A 65 -4.41 -11.43 16.95
N LEU A 66 -3.84 -10.41 16.31
CA LEU A 66 -2.46 -9.97 16.55
C LEU A 66 -2.49 -8.63 17.28
N THR A 67 -1.89 -8.60 18.47
CA THR A 67 -1.84 -7.40 19.30
C THR A 67 -0.46 -7.20 19.94
N ALA A 68 -0.31 -6.08 20.63
CA ALA A 68 0.90 -5.68 21.31
C ALA A 68 0.55 -4.90 22.58
N SER A 69 1.35 -5.06 23.62
CA SER A 69 1.20 -4.32 24.86
C SER A 69 1.50 -2.83 24.64
N SER A 70 0.68 -1.97 25.23
CA SER A 70 0.99 -0.54 25.37
C SER A 70 2.02 -0.26 26.47
N VAL A 71 2.35 -1.25 27.32
CA VAL A 71 3.28 -1.14 28.45
C VAL A 71 4.15 -2.41 28.59
N PRO A 72 4.90 -2.83 27.56
CA PRO A 72 5.65 -4.09 27.59
C PRO A 72 6.66 -4.15 28.75
N ASP A 73 7.34 -3.04 29.06
CA ASP A 73 8.32 -2.93 30.14
C ASP A 73 7.81 -2.10 31.34
N GLY A 74 6.49 -1.89 31.41
CA GLY A 74 5.84 -1.03 32.42
C GLY A 74 5.79 0.46 32.04
N ASP A 75 6.58 0.90 31.07
CA ASP A 75 6.50 2.25 30.49
C ASP A 75 5.58 2.29 29.26
N ARG A 76 4.83 3.39 29.12
CA ARG A 76 3.83 3.54 28.05
C ARG A 76 4.51 3.79 26.70
N LEU A 77 4.26 2.91 25.73
CA LEU A 77 4.70 3.11 24.35
C LEU A 77 3.87 4.19 23.65
N PRO A 78 4.49 5.01 22.78
CA PRO A 78 3.76 5.84 21.84
C PRO A 78 2.79 5.01 20.98
N PRO A 79 1.52 5.43 20.78
CA PRO A 79 0.56 4.66 20.00
C PRO A 79 0.99 4.37 18.55
N VAL A 80 1.74 5.28 17.93
CA VAL A 80 2.29 5.09 16.57
C VAL A 80 3.31 3.96 16.55
N GLU A 81 4.22 3.90 17.53
CA GLU A 81 5.24 2.86 17.61
C GLU A 81 4.64 1.48 17.85
N GLN A 82 3.63 1.37 18.73
CA GLN A 82 2.90 0.12 18.94
C GLN A 82 2.14 -0.34 17.69
N MET A 83 1.47 0.60 17.01
CA MET A 83 0.74 0.31 15.76
C MET A 83 1.71 -0.15 14.67
N ASP A 84 2.82 0.57 14.47
CA ASP A 84 3.83 0.23 13.49
C ASP A 84 4.45 -1.14 13.79
N ALA A 85 4.76 -1.45 15.05
CA ALA A 85 5.27 -2.76 15.44
C ALA A 85 4.34 -3.92 15.02
N ILE A 86 3.02 -3.77 15.16
CA ILE A 86 2.05 -4.79 14.73
C ILE A 86 1.99 -4.88 13.19
N HIS A 87 1.85 -3.75 12.50
CA HIS A 87 1.72 -3.74 11.04
C HIS A 87 2.98 -4.23 10.34
N ASP A 88 4.14 -3.85 10.88
CA ASP A 88 5.42 -4.20 10.31
C ASP A 88 5.74 -5.67 10.61
N ALA A 89 5.38 -6.20 11.79
CA ALA A 89 5.44 -7.65 12.04
C ALA A 89 4.66 -8.45 10.99
N PHE A 90 3.42 -8.01 10.69
CA PHE A 90 2.60 -8.64 9.65
C PHE A 90 3.21 -8.51 8.25
N SER A 91 3.54 -7.28 7.84
CA SER A 91 3.85 -6.96 6.45
C SER A 91 5.29 -7.22 6.05
N TYR A 92 6.23 -7.08 6.99
CA TYR A 92 7.68 -7.07 6.75
C TYR A 92 8.45 -8.01 7.68
N GLY A 93 7.93 -8.32 8.87
CA GLY A 93 8.51 -9.23 9.86
C GLY A 93 8.31 -10.71 9.55
N GLY A 94 7.67 -11.03 8.43
CA GLY A 94 7.51 -12.41 7.96
C GLY A 94 6.31 -13.15 8.52
N VAL A 95 5.45 -12.54 9.35
CA VAL A 95 4.20 -13.18 9.83
C VAL A 95 3.28 -13.51 8.66
N ARG A 96 3.11 -12.59 7.68
CA ARG A 96 2.34 -12.88 6.46
C ARG A 96 2.97 -14.00 5.61
N ASP A 97 4.30 -14.06 5.55
CA ASP A 97 4.99 -15.11 4.81
C ASP A 97 4.84 -16.46 5.52
N THR A 98 4.86 -16.49 6.86
CA THR A 98 4.53 -17.68 7.66
C THR A 98 3.09 -18.10 7.44
N LEU A 99 2.14 -17.15 7.42
CA LEU A 99 0.74 -17.47 7.07
C LEU A 99 0.67 -18.11 5.68
N ARG A 100 1.32 -17.54 4.66
CA ARG A 100 1.39 -18.17 3.33
C ARG A 100 1.97 -19.58 3.40
N ASN A 101 3.07 -19.78 4.13
CA ASN A 101 3.69 -21.11 4.26
C ASN A 101 2.77 -22.10 4.99
N VAL A 102 2.01 -21.65 6.00
CA VAL A 102 0.97 -22.48 6.64
C VAL A 102 -0.03 -22.95 5.59
N MET A 103 -0.58 -22.03 4.80
CA MET A 103 -1.58 -22.37 3.79
C MET A 103 -1.02 -23.24 2.65
N GLU A 104 0.09 -22.84 2.03
CA GLU A 104 0.58 -23.45 0.80
C GLU A 104 1.51 -24.65 1.04
N TYR A 105 2.27 -24.67 2.13
CA TYR A 105 3.27 -25.72 2.39
C TYR A 105 2.83 -26.73 3.46
N HIS A 106 2.16 -26.27 4.53
CA HIS A 106 1.72 -27.15 5.62
C HIS A 106 0.34 -27.74 5.37
N LEU A 107 -0.56 -26.96 4.78
CA LEU A 107 -1.93 -27.37 4.47
C LEU A 107 -2.11 -27.79 3.00
N ASP A 108 -1.07 -27.66 2.17
CA ASP A 108 -1.04 -28.10 0.77
C ASP A 108 -2.16 -27.49 -0.09
N LEU A 109 -2.47 -26.21 0.17
CA LEU A 109 -3.48 -25.46 -0.59
C LEU A 109 -2.82 -24.64 -1.70
N ASP A 110 -3.43 -24.64 -2.88
CA ASP A 110 -3.05 -23.74 -3.96
C ASP A 110 -3.38 -22.28 -3.62
N SER A 111 -2.66 -21.34 -4.24
CA SER A 111 -2.80 -19.89 -3.95
C SER A 111 -4.20 -19.31 -4.19
N GLU A 112 -5.05 -20.00 -4.96
CA GLU A 112 -6.44 -19.63 -5.20
C GLU A 112 -7.43 -20.25 -4.21
N GLN A 113 -7.03 -21.28 -3.47
CA GLN A 113 -7.83 -21.98 -2.47
C GLN A 113 -7.82 -21.29 -1.11
N TRP A 114 -7.10 -20.16 -0.99
CA TRP A 114 -7.08 -19.39 0.25
C TRP A 114 -6.91 -17.88 0.01
N GLY A 115 -7.21 -17.11 1.04
CA GLY A 115 -6.91 -15.69 1.08
C GLY A 115 -7.06 -15.12 2.47
N TYR A 116 -6.68 -13.84 2.65
CA TYR A 116 -6.82 -13.17 3.93
C TYR A 116 -7.38 -11.77 3.78
N TRP A 117 -8.03 -11.30 4.84
CA TRP A 117 -8.46 -9.94 5.05
C TRP A 117 -7.98 -9.49 6.42
N LEU A 118 -7.08 -8.51 6.43
CA LEU A 118 -6.65 -7.82 7.64
C LEU A 118 -7.55 -6.61 7.89
N GLN A 119 -8.04 -6.49 9.13
CA GLN A 119 -8.83 -5.39 9.63
C GLN A 119 -8.24 -4.93 10.97
N ALA A 120 -7.92 -3.65 11.08
CA ALA A 120 -7.41 -3.07 12.31
C ALA A 120 -8.47 -2.30 13.08
N GLU A 121 -8.42 -2.40 14.41
CA GLU A 121 -9.38 -1.80 15.34
C GLU A 121 -8.72 -1.33 16.64
N PRO A 122 -9.34 -0.38 17.35
CA PRO A 122 -8.89 0.01 18.68
C PRO A 122 -9.27 -1.06 19.70
N HIS A 123 -8.32 -1.42 20.57
CA HIS A 123 -8.53 -2.40 21.63
C HIS A 123 -9.63 -2.00 22.60
N GLY A 124 -10.47 -2.97 22.96
CA GLY A 124 -11.52 -2.81 23.97
C GLY A 124 -12.72 -1.97 23.53
N MET A 125 -12.85 -1.68 22.22
CA MET A 125 -13.93 -0.85 21.67
C MET A 125 -14.71 -1.60 20.58
N GLY A 126 -15.94 -1.16 20.30
CA GLY A 126 -16.80 -1.71 19.24
C GLY A 126 -17.88 -2.64 19.76
N THR A 127 -18.51 -3.41 18.87
CA THR A 127 -19.59 -4.36 19.20
C THR A 127 -19.11 -5.52 20.08
N ALA A 128 -17.80 -5.77 20.12
CA ALA A 128 -17.15 -6.74 20.99
C ALA A 128 -16.75 -6.15 22.37
N ALA A 129 -16.93 -4.83 22.59
CA ALA A 129 -16.66 -4.22 23.88
C ALA A 129 -17.75 -4.62 24.88
N ASP A 130 -17.33 -5.23 25.98
CA ASP A 130 -18.19 -5.49 27.12
C ASP A 130 -18.39 -4.17 27.89
N PRO A 131 -19.61 -3.60 27.92
CA PRO A 131 -19.86 -2.32 28.59
C PRO A 131 -19.66 -2.39 30.11
N GLU A 132 -19.55 -3.59 30.70
CA GLU A 132 -19.26 -3.78 32.11
C GLU A 132 -17.75 -3.94 32.41
N LYS A 133 -16.90 -4.08 31.38
CA LYS A 133 -15.44 -4.18 31.53
C LYS A 133 -14.75 -2.86 31.19
N ASP A 134 -13.74 -2.54 32.00
CA ASP A 134 -12.80 -1.47 31.66
C ASP A 134 -12.07 -1.84 30.36
N ALA A 135 -12.00 -0.91 29.40
CA ALA A 135 -11.30 -1.08 28.12
C ALA A 135 -9.80 -1.40 28.33
N GLY A 136 -9.30 -1.18 29.55
CA GLY A 136 -8.02 -1.66 30.02
C GLY A 136 -6.86 -0.80 29.54
N LEU A 137 -5.64 -1.22 29.88
CA LEU A 137 -4.44 -0.43 29.62
C LEU A 137 -4.18 -0.20 28.13
N ASN A 138 -4.69 -1.07 27.25
CA ASN A 138 -4.54 -0.97 25.80
C ASN A 138 -5.68 -0.19 25.12
N ALA A 139 -6.64 0.37 25.86
CA ALA A 139 -7.67 1.22 25.26
C ALA A 139 -7.03 2.26 24.32
N CYS A 140 -7.61 2.46 23.13
CA CYS A 140 -7.11 3.29 22.01
C CYS A 140 -5.86 2.79 21.25
N TYR A 141 -5.21 1.70 21.69
CA TYR A 141 -4.12 1.07 20.95
C TYR A 141 -4.63 0.12 19.88
N THR A 142 -3.80 -0.12 18.88
CA THR A 142 -4.17 -0.96 17.73
C THR A 142 -4.14 -2.43 18.13
N HIS A 143 -5.14 -3.18 17.66
CA HIS A 143 -5.00 -4.61 17.40
C HIS A 143 -5.46 -4.88 15.97
N ILE A 144 -5.01 -6.00 15.39
CA ILE A 144 -5.42 -6.40 14.06
C ILE A 144 -6.05 -7.79 14.09
N HIS A 145 -7.14 -7.91 13.35
CA HIS A 145 -7.82 -9.14 13.05
C HIS A 145 -7.44 -9.56 11.62
N VAL A 146 -6.92 -10.77 11.47
CA VAL A 146 -6.63 -11.37 10.17
C VAL A 146 -7.62 -12.51 9.97
N GLY A 147 -8.67 -12.25 9.21
CA GLY A 147 -9.58 -13.30 8.76
C GLY A 147 -8.97 -14.02 7.57
N VAL A 148 -8.60 -15.27 7.77
CA VAL A 148 -8.09 -16.20 6.78
C VAL A 148 -9.27 -17.03 6.28
N TYR A 149 -9.41 -17.13 4.98
CA TYR A 149 -10.47 -17.87 4.30
C TYR A 149 -9.83 -18.95 3.44
N PHE A 150 -10.35 -20.17 3.48
CA PHE A 150 -9.85 -21.26 2.63
C PHE A 150 -10.89 -22.34 2.36
N ASP A 151 -10.64 -23.16 1.36
CA ASP A 151 -11.42 -24.36 1.09
C ASP A 151 -10.99 -25.52 1.98
N GLY A 152 -11.91 -25.98 2.82
CA GLY A 152 -11.73 -27.04 3.80
C GLY A 152 -11.96 -28.45 3.27
N ALA A 153 -12.43 -28.62 2.03
CA ALA A 153 -12.94 -29.89 1.53
C ALA A 153 -11.90 -31.04 1.52
N GLY A 154 -10.61 -30.69 1.49
CA GLY A 154 -9.50 -31.65 1.59
C GLY A 154 -9.24 -32.19 3.00
N PHE A 155 -9.84 -31.62 4.05
CA PHE A 155 -9.54 -31.96 5.44
C PHE A 155 -10.65 -32.82 6.06
N GLY A 156 -10.28 -34.00 6.57
CA GLY A 156 -11.20 -34.87 7.30
C GLY A 156 -11.49 -34.42 8.74
N ASP A 157 -10.59 -33.62 9.33
CA ASP A 157 -10.72 -33.01 10.65
C ASP A 157 -10.05 -31.63 10.61
N LEU A 158 -10.75 -30.59 11.06
CA LEU A 158 -10.26 -29.22 11.08
C LEU A 158 -9.42 -28.90 12.33
N ARG A 159 -9.43 -29.74 13.36
CA ARG A 159 -8.64 -29.48 14.59
C ARG A 159 -7.13 -29.46 14.33
N PRO A 160 -6.54 -30.43 13.60
CA PRO A 160 -5.12 -30.35 13.23
C PRO A 160 -4.82 -29.14 12.33
N VAL A 161 -5.78 -28.73 11.50
CA VAL A 161 -5.65 -27.54 10.64
C VAL A 161 -5.56 -26.28 11.51
N ALA A 162 -6.40 -26.17 12.55
CA ALA A 162 -6.41 -25.03 13.45
C ALA A 162 -5.07 -24.86 14.18
N SER A 163 -4.46 -25.96 14.65
CA SER A 163 -3.15 -25.90 15.31
C SER A 163 -2.01 -25.42 14.42
N GLU A 164 -2.11 -25.54 13.09
CA GLU A 164 -1.06 -25.01 12.20
C GLU A 164 -0.98 -23.47 12.25
N PHE A 165 -2.05 -22.78 12.66
CA PHE A 165 -2.07 -21.34 12.83
C PHE A 165 -1.31 -20.86 14.07
N GLU A 166 -1.01 -21.73 15.03
CA GLU A 166 -0.11 -21.44 16.17
C GLU A 166 1.24 -20.92 15.67
N ARG A 167 1.74 -21.42 14.53
CA ARG A 167 2.98 -20.96 13.89
C ARG A 167 2.95 -19.48 13.51
N VAL A 168 1.78 -18.96 13.15
CA VAL A 168 1.62 -17.54 12.79
C VAL A 168 1.69 -16.68 14.04
N ILE A 169 1.08 -17.16 15.14
CA ILE A 169 1.16 -16.52 16.45
C ILE A 169 2.59 -16.54 16.99
N ASP A 170 3.26 -17.69 16.93
CA ASP A 170 4.67 -17.83 17.27
C ASP A 170 5.54 -16.84 16.51
N LYS A 171 5.31 -16.72 15.19
CA LYS A 171 6.06 -15.76 14.38
C LYS A 171 5.80 -14.32 14.80
N HIS A 172 4.54 -13.98 15.14
CA HIS A 172 4.19 -12.64 15.62
C HIS A 172 4.91 -12.33 16.93
N LEU A 173 4.91 -13.26 17.89
CA LEU A 173 5.63 -13.13 19.15
C LEU A 173 7.15 -13.05 18.97
N GLU A 174 7.70 -13.71 17.95
CA GLU A 174 9.14 -13.68 17.64
C GLU A 174 9.59 -12.29 17.13
N VAL A 175 8.75 -11.59 16.35
CA VAL A 175 9.17 -10.39 15.61
C VAL A 175 8.49 -9.09 16.04
N CYS A 176 7.42 -9.17 16.82
CA CYS A 176 6.74 -8.02 17.39
C CYS A 176 7.17 -7.86 18.85
N ASP A 177 8.26 -7.13 19.10
CA ASP A 177 8.85 -6.97 20.44
C ASP A 177 7.84 -6.64 21.56
N PRO A 178 6.82 -5.77 21.37
CA PRO A 178 5.86 -5.47 22.42
C PRO A 178 4.73 -6.50 22.58
N ALA A 179 4.67 -7.53 21.73
CA ALA A 179 3.71 -8.61 21.85
C ALA A 179 4.08 -9.53 23.02
N GLY A 180 3.06 -10.01 23.73
CA GLY A 180 3.25 -10.86 24.92
C GLY A 180 2.43 -12.14 24.81
N TRP A 181 2.99 -13.22 25.37
CA TRP A 181 2.32 -14.53 25.44
C TRP A 181 0.96 -14.45 26.10
N SER A 182 0.78 -13.62 27.13
CA SER A 182 -0.50 -13.51 27.84
C SER A 182 -1.69 -13.08 26.99
N ALA A 183 -1.45 -12.42 25.85
CA ALA A 183 -2.49 -12.02 24.89
C ALA A 183 -2.61 -12.98 23.70
N HIS A 184 -1.73 -13.97 23.63
CA HIS A 184 -1.57 -14.92 22.53
C HIS A 184 -1.41 -16.36 23.04
N ASP A 185 -1.94 -16.64 24.24
CA ASP A 185 -1.80 -17.92 24.94
C ASP A 185 -2.79 -18.92 24.35
N TYR A 186 -2.41 -19.51 23.21
CA TYR A 186 -3.25 -20.50 22.55
C TYR A 186 -3.28 -21.85 23.31
N ASP A 187 -2.38 -22.09 24.28
CA ASP A 187 -2.44 -23.25 25.18
C ASP A 187 -3.67 -23.20 26.11
N ALA A 188 -4.26 -22.01 26.29
CA ALA A 188 -5.47 -21.81 27.07
C ALA A 188 -6.77 -22.07 26.28
N ILE A 189 -6.68 -22.32 24.98
CA ILE A 189 -7.83 -22.56 24.10
C ILE A 189 -8.20 -24.04 24.14
N ASP A 190 -9.38 -24.39 24.67
CA ASP A 190 -9.82 -25.78 24.80
C ASP A 190 -10.31 -26.37 23.44
N ASP A 191 -10.97 -25.56 22.62
CA ASP A 191 -11.42 -25.93 21.27
C ASP A 191 -11.53 -24.72 20.34
N TYR A 192 -10.63 -24.65 19.34
CA TYR A 192 -10.58 -23.59 18.32
C TYR A 192 -11.90 -23.39 17.56
N LEU A 193 -12.79 -24.39 17.50
CA LEU A 193 -14.06 -24.31 16.78
C LEU A 193 -15.23 -23.80 17.65
N GLN A 194 -15.05 -23.72 18.97
CA GLN A 194 -16.10 -23.33 19.92
C GLN A 194 -15.76 -22.03 20.65
N GLU A 195 -14.47 -21.73 20.84
CA GLU A 195 -14.02 -20.48 21.44
C GLU A 195 -13.90 -19.37 20.40
N ASP A 196 -14.45 -18.20 20.73
CA ASP A 196 -14.46 -17.01 19.88
C ASP A 196 -13.67 -15.82 20.45
N ASP A 197 -13.10 -15.95 21.65
CA ASP A 197 -12.35 -14.91 22.37
C ASP A 197 -10.83 -15.16 22.45
N GLY A 198 -10.36 -16.30 21.93
CA GLY A 198 -8.93 -16.63 21.83
C GLY A 198 -8.16 -15.84 20.76
N CYS A 199 -6.83 -15.95 20.76
CA CYS A 199 -5.99 -15.36 19.71
C CYS A 199 -6.10 -16.08 18.36
N ILE A 200 -6.66 -17.29 18.36
CA ILE A 200 -7.02 -18.09 17.18
C ILE A 200 -8.46 -18.57 17.40
N SER A 201 -9.34 -18.33 16.43
CA SER A 201 -10.67 -18.95 16.39
C SER A 201 -10.98 -19.43 14.97
N MET A 202 -11.62 -20.58 14.84
CA MET A 202 -11.96 -21.20 13.57
C MET A 202 -13.48 -21.39 13.45
N ASN A 203 -14.01 -21.10 12.28
CA ASN A 203 -15.43 -21.22 11.99
C ASN A 203 -15.64 -21.90 10.64
N ALA A 204 -16.31 -23.06 10.66
CA ALA A 204 -16.72 -23.82 9.48
C ALA A 204 -18.19 -23.55 9.07
N ASP A 205 -18.90 -22.67 9.79
CA ASP A 205 -20.27 -22.28 9.44
C ASP A 205 -20.28 -21.22 8.33
N VAL A 206 -20.54 -21.72 7.14
CA VAL A 206 -20.74 -21.02 5.87
C VAL A 206 -21.69 -19.80 5.97
N GLY A 207 -22.71 -19.87 6.84
CA GLY A 207 -23.67 -18.78 7.04
C GLY A 207 -23.04 -17.50 7.61
N ASN A 208 -21.91 -17.65 8.32
CA ASN A 208 -21.29 -16.60 9.12
C ASN A 208 -19.96 -16.05 8.56
N LEU A 209 -19.46 -16.58 7.44
CA LEU A 209 -18.17 -16.22 6.83
C LEU A 209 -18.02 -14.69 6.59
N GLY A 210 -19.08 -14.08 6.05
CA GLY A 210 -19.12 -12.65 5.74
C GLY A 210 -19.55 -11.78 6.93
N SER A 211 -20.27 -12.32 7.91
CA SER A 211 -20.64 -11.59 9.14
C SER A 211 -19.50 -11.55 10.16
N TYR A 212 -18.61 -12.53 10.17
CA TYR A 212 -17.56 -12.63 11.17
C TYR A 212 -16.60 -11.43 11.12
N LEU A 213 -16.07 -11.08 9.95
CA LEU A 213 -15.26 -9.87 9.75
C LEU A 213 -16.11 -8.59 9.68
N ALA A 214 -17.34 -8.68 9.17
CA ALA A 214 -18.23 -7.53 9.12
C ALA A 214 -18.68 -7.02 10.50
N ALA A 215 -18.72 -7.87 11.52
CA ALA A 215 -19.00 -7.49 12.90
C ALA A 215 -17.94 -6.53 13.45
N TYR A 216 -16.68 -6.77 13.09
CA TYR A 216 -15.54 -5.90 13.38
C TYR A 216 -15.62 -4.62 12.51
N MET A 217 -15.86 -4.76 11.20
CA MET A 217 -15.95 -3.63 10.26
C MET A 217 -17.18 -2.69 10.45
N GLY A 218 -18.16 -3.11 11.25
CA GLY A 218 -19.54 -2.60 11.25
C GLY A 218 -20.06 -1.97 12.53
N GLY A 219 -19.24 -1.84 13.58
CA GLY A 219 -19.72 -1.36 14.89
C GLY A 219 -20.23 0.08 14.94
N TYR A 220 -19.92 0.92 13.96
CA TYR A 220 -20.21 2.35 14.04
C TYR A 220 -20.88 2.87 12.76
N THR A 221 -22.21 2.81 12.73
CA THR A 221 -23.03 3.50 11.71
C THR A 221 -23.20 5.01 11.99
N GLU A 222 -22.59 5.46 13.07
CA GLU A 222 -22.55 6.82 13.60
C GLU A 222 -21.43 7.63 12.93
N ASP A 223 -21.58 8.95 12.92
CA ASP A 223 -20.57 9.86 12.39
C ASP A 223 -19.28 9.78 13.21
N LEU A 224 -18.13 10.10 12.60
CA LEU A 224 -16.81 9.94 13.23
C LEU A 224 -16.71 10.61 14.61
N LEU A 225 -17.31 11.79 14.77
CA LEU A 225 -17.26 12.56 16.02
C LEU A 225 -18.22 12.06 17.09
N ASP A 226 -19.18 11.20 16.72
CA ASP A 226 -20.10 10.57 17.68
C ASP A 226 -19.50 9.27 18.26
N LYS A 227 -18.41 8.78 17.67
CA LYS A 227 -17.71 7.59 18.16
C LYS A 227 -16.99 7.88 19.49
N PRO A 228 -16.72 6.85 20.31
CA PRO A 228 -15.97 7.01 21.55
C PRO A 228 -14.61 7.69 21.36
N ILE A 229 -14.14 8.39 22.39
CA ILE A 229 -12.89 9.17 22.34
C ILE A 229 -11.67 8.29 22.02
N GLU A 230 -11.67 7.05 22.49
CA GLU A 230 -10.62 6.05 22.21
C GLU A 230 -10.56 5.73 20.71
N TYR A 231 -11.71 5.63 20.05
CA TYR A 231 -11.80 5.37 18.62
C TYR A 231 -11.35 6.58 17.80
N ILE A 232 -11.72 7.80 18.23
CA ILE A 232 -11.27 9.05 17.61
C ILE A 232 -9.75 9.20 17.75
N ALA A 233 -9.20 8.94 18.94
CA ALA A 233 -7.76 8.99 19.21
C ALA A 233 -6.99 7.97 18.34
N TRP A 234 -7.48 6.74 18.29
CA TRP A 234 -6.93 5.71 17.40
C TRP A 234 -7.00 6.11 15.92
N GLY A 235 -8.12 6.70 15.49
CA GLY A 235 -8.26 7.18 14.12
C GLY A 235 -7.33 8.33 13.77
N ALA A 236 -7.05 9.22 14.72
CA ALA A 236 -6.04 10.27 14.55
C ALA A 236 -4.63 9.67 14.36
N VAL A 237 -4.29 8.60 15.09
CA VAL A 237 -3.01 7.87 14.91
C VAL A 237 -2.91 7.33 13.48
N TYR A 238 -3.93 6.60 13.00
CA TYR A 238 -3.94 6.05 11.63
C TYR A 238 -3.85 7.11 10.55
N TRP A 239 -4.58 8.22 10.72
CA TRP A 239 -4.53 9.34 9.81
C TRP A 239 -3.14 9.98 9.77
N SER A 240 -2.56 10.26 10.95
CA SER A 240 -1.26 10.91 11.09
C SER A 240 -0.10 10.09 10.54
N ALA A 241 -0.18 8.76 10.68
CA ALA A 241 0.83 7.83 10.21
C ALA A 241 0.61 7.35 8.76
N ALA A 242 -0.42 7.86 8.07
CA ALA A 242 -0.81 7.44 6.73
C ALA A 242 -0.95 5.90 6.57
N ARG A 243 -1.41 5.21 7.62
CA ARG A 243 -1.57 3.76 7.62
C ARG A 243 -2.94 3.34 7.09
N GLN A 244 -2.98 2.19 6.43
CA GLN A 244 -4.22 1.57 5.98
C GLN A 244 -4.81 0.70 7.09
N ARG A 245 -6.11 0.90 7.40
CA ARG A 245 -6.83 0.09 8.40
C ARG A 245 -7.16 -1.32 7.91
N THR A 246 -7.25 -1.48 6.59
CA THR A 246 -7.63 -2.76 5.98
C THR A 246 -6.74 -3.07 4.80
N THR A 247 -6.27 -4.31 4.76
CA THR A 247 -5.55 -4.88 3.62
C THR A 247 -6.14 -6.25 3.31
N ARG A 248 -6.03 -6.71 2.06
CA ARG A 248 -6.58 -8.00 1.61
C ARG A 248 -5.60 -8.67 0.68
N SER A 249 -5.61 -10.00 0.65
CA SER A 249 -4.92 -10.76 -0.38
C SER A 249 -5.46 -10.43 -1.78
N GLN A 250 -4.67 -10.77 -2.80
CA GLN A 250 -5.10 -10.61 -4.18
C GLN A 250 -6.34 -11.45 -4.47
N THR A 251 -6.34 -12.72 -4.05
CA THR A 251 -7.46 -13.66 -4.18
C THR A 251 -8.78 -13.07 -3.68
N VAL A 252 -8.79 -12.53 -2.46
CA VAL A 252 -9.99 -11.90 -1.86
C VAL A 252 -10.45 -10.69 -2.68
N ASN A 253 -9.53 -9.83 -3.14
CA ASN A 253 -9.89 -8.69 -3.97
C ASN A 253 -10.48 -9.13 -5.33
N GLN A 254 -9.95 -10.20 -5.92
CA GLN A 254 -10.42 -10.76 -7.19
C GLN A 254 -11.81 -11.38 -7.08
N ALA A 255 -12.08 -12.12 -5.99
CA ALA A 255 -13.42 -12.64 -5.68
C ALA A 255 -14.44 -11.51 -5.54
N ILE A 256 -14.15 -10.49 -4.72
CA ILE A 256 -15.02 -9.31 -4.54
C ILE A 256 -15.29 -8.60 -5.88
N ARG A 257 -14.28 -8.55 -6.77
CA ARG A 257 -14.40 -7.92 -8.08
C ARG A 257 -15.28 -8.73 -9.03
N ALA A 258 -15.18 -10.06 -9.01
CA ALA A 258 -16.02 -10.98 -9.77
C ALA A 258 -17.50 -10.86 -9.36
N ASP A 259 -17.80 -10.86 -8.06
CA ASP A 259 -19.18 -10.68 -7.58
C ASP A 259 -19.79 -9.35 -8.05
N ARG A 260 -19.01 -8.27 -8.02
CA ARG A 260 -19.45 -6.97 -8.54
C ARG A 260 -19.67 -7.01 -10.06
N CYS A 261 -18.86 -7.76 -10.79
CA CYS A 261 -18.99 -7.95 -12.24
C CYS A 261 -20.30 -8.66 -12.57
N GLU A 262 -20.64 -9.73 -11.85
CA GLU A 262 -21.91 -10.44 -12.01
C GLU A 262 -23.10 -9.56 -11.71
N GLN A 263 -23.08 -8.84 -10.58
CA GLN A 263 -24.18 -7.92 -10.23
C GLN A 263 -24.38 -6.80 -11.26
N ARG A 264 -23.34 -6.45 -12.03
CA ARG A 264 -23.48 -5.52 -13.14
C ARG A 264 -24.15 -6.18 -14.33
N ALA A 265 -23.71 -7.36 -14.75
CA ALA A 265 -24.35 -8.10 -15.83
C ALA A 265 -25.83 -8.39 -15.55
N GLU A 266 -26.16 -8.69 -14.29
CA GLU A 266 -27.55 -8.90 -13.84
C GLU A 266 -28.38 -7.61 -13.76
N ASN A 267 -27.76 -6.43 -13.84
CA ASN A 267 -28.44 -5.14 -13.76
C ASN A 267 -28.45 -4.45 -15.13
N GLU A 268 -29.63 -4.38 -15.74
CA GLU A 268 -29.88 -3.76 -17.04
C GLU A 268 -29.42 -2.29 -17.12
N GLU A 269 -29.43 -1.55 -16.00
CA GLU A 269 -28.99 -0.15 -15.95
C GLU A 269 -27.46 0.00 -16.01
N SER A 270 -26.70 -1.09 -15.83
CA SER A 270 -25.24 -1.02 -15.78
C SER A 270 -24.58 -0.87 -17.15
N GLY A 271 -25.29 -1.24 -18.22
CA GLY A 271 -24.76 -1.31 -19.59
C GLY A 271 -23.78 -2.46 -19.84
N GLN A 272 -23.50 -3.30 -18.85
CA GLN A 272 -22.73 -4.54 -19.01
C GLN A 272 -23.70 -5.68 -19.36
N VAL A 273 -23.44 -6.36 -20.47
CA VAL A 273 -24.26 -7.49 -20.94
C VAL A 273 -23.62 -8.82 -20.55
N ASP A 274 -22.30 -8.92 -20.73
CA ASP A 274 -21.56 -10.16 -20.50
C ASP A 274 -21.42 -10.44 -18.99
N ALA A 275 -21.71 -11.67 -18.59
CA ALA A 275 -21.47 -12.18 -17.25
C ALA A 275 -19.97 -12.26 -16.92
N HIS A 276 -19.64 -12.41 -15.65
CA HIS A 276 -18.24 -12.62 -15.27
C HIS A 276 -17.70 -13.90 -15.89
N GLY A 277 -16.48 -13.87 -16.44
CA GLY A 277 -15.86 -15.02 -17.09
C GLY A 277 -16.45 -15.40 -18.46
N GLU A 278 -17.61 -14.87 -18.89
CA GLU A 278 -18.22 -15.18 -20.19
C GLU A 278 -17.34 -14.71 -21.36
N ARG A 279 -16.79 -13.50 -21.22
CA ARG A 279 -15.80 -12.97 -22.15
C ARG A 279 -14.46 -12.84 -21.47
N ILE A 280 -13.47 -13.58 -21.95
CA ILE A 280 -12.10 -13.58 -21.43
C ILE A 280 -11.13 -12.84 -22.33
N ARG A 281 -10.03 -12.38 -21.76
CA ARG A 281 -8.87 -11.86 -22.48
C ARG A 281 -7.59 -12.34 -21.80
N TRP A 282 -6.52 -12.36 -22.57
CA TRP A 282 -5.17 -12.57 -22.04
C TRP A 282 -4.72 -11.36 -21.22
N ASP A 283 -4.05 -11.64 -20.10
CA ASP A 283 -3.34 -10.67 -19.28
C ASP A 283 -1.85 -11.01 -19.32
N ASP A 284 -1.04 -10.14 -19.92
CA ASP A 284 0.42 -10.29 -20.00
C ASP A 284 1.13 -9.81 -18.71
N GLY A 285 0.35 -9.50 -17.68
CA GLY A 285 0.80 -9.06 -16.37
C GLY A 285 1.28 -10.21 -15.49
N ARG A 286 2.07 -9.89 -14.46
CA ARG A 286 2.64 -10.82 -13.47
C ARG A 286 1.57 -11.44 -12.55
N GLY A 287 0.60 -12.16 -13.13
CA GLY A 287 -0.57 -12.74 -12.46
C GLY A 287 -1.13 -13.92 -13.27
N ALA A 288 -2.44 -14.13 -13.17
CA ALA A 288 -3.16 -15.13 -13.95
C ALA A 288 -3.18 -14.76 -15.44
N ASP A 289 -2.99 -15.76 -16.31
CA ASP A 289 -2.82 -15.56 -17.75
C ASP A 289 -4.14 -15.18 -18.44
N VAL A 290 -5.26 -15.67 -17.91
CA VAL A 290 -6.60 -15.45 -18.47
C VAL A 290 -7.47 -14.73 -17.44
N VAL A 291 -8.06 -13.60 -17.85
CA VAL A 291 -8.91 -12.78 -16.98
C VAL A 291 -10.23 -12.44 -17.67
N CYS A 292 -11.27 -12.16 -16.87
CA CYS A 292 -12.51 -11.61 -17.39
C CYS A 292 -12.25 -10.28 -18.12
N SER A 293 -12.82 -10.08 -19.31
CA SER A 293 -12.69 -8.85 -20.08
C SER A 293 -13.38 -7.66 -19.41
N SER A 294 -14.51 -7.90 -18.75
CA SER A 294 -15.34 -6.86 -18.11
C SER A 294 -14.70 -6.31 -16.84
N CYS A 295 -14.11 -7.20 -16.02
CA CYS A 295 -13.57 -6.81 -14.74
C CYS A 295 -12.09 -7.11 -14.55
N GLY A 296 -11.39 -7.85 -15.41
CA GLY A 296 -9.97 -8.17 -15.22
C GLY A 296 -9.66 -9.02 -14.00
N SER A 297 -10.66 -9.70 -13.42
CA SER A 297 -10.46 -10.69 -12.36
C SER A 297 -10.30 -12.08 -12.99
N PRO A 298 -9.33 -12.89 -12.56
CA PRO A 298 -9.20 -14.30 -12.94
C PRO A 298 -10.01 -15.24 -12.04
N TRP A 299 -10.68 -14.71 -11.01
CA TRP A 299 -11.45 -15.53 -10.07
C TRP A 299 -12.46 -16.39 -10.82
N THR A 300 -12.45 -17.71 -10.57
CA THR A 300 -13.29 -18.72 -11.24
C THR A 300 -13.23 -18.70 -12.78
N VAL A 301 -12.20 -18.08 -13.37
CA VAL A 301 -11.93 -18.12 -14.80
C VAL A 301 -10.97 -19.27 -15.06
N ASP A 302 -11.38 -20.18 -15.94
CA ASP A 302 -10.58 -21.32 -16.36
C ASP A 302 -9.28 -20.86 -17.03
N GLN A 303 -8.16 -21.15 -16.36
CA GLN A 303 -6.81 -20.76 -16.82
C GLN A 303 -6.30 -21.68 -17.94
N ASP A 304 -6.91 -22.86 -18.14
CA ASP A 304 -6.55 -23.79 -19.20
C ASP A 304 -7.20 -23.43 -20.55
N GLN A 305 -7.98 -22.34 -20.61
CA GLN A 305 -8.52 -21.77 -21.85
C GLN A 305 -7.41 -21.10 -22.67
N LEU A 306 -6.54 -21.95 -23.23
CA LEU A 306 -5.49 -21.59 -24.18
C LEU A 306 -6.05 -21.15 -25.55
N ASP A 307 -7.29 -21.51 -25.84
CA ASP A 307 -8.00 -21.14 -27.06
C ASP A 307 -8.54 -19.72 -26.91
N GLY A 308 -7.74 -18.73 -27.29
CA GLY A 308 -8.21 -17.34 -27.39
C GLY A 308 -9.51 -17.26 -28.20
N LEU A 309 -10.48 -16.47 -27.73
CA LEU A 309 -11.83 -16.22 -28.28
C LEU A 309 -12.44 -17.41 -29.07
N PRO A 310 -13.49 -18.08 -28.58
CA PRO A 310 -14.29 -18.92 -29.47
C PRO A 310 -14.70 -18.05 -30.66
N GLU A 311 -14.35 -18.48 -31.88
CA GLU A 311 -14.87 -17.84 -33.08
C GLU A 311 -16.38 -17.80 -32.90
N THR A 312 -16.93 -16.59 -32.70
CA THR A 312 -18.38 -16.40 -32.67
C THR A 312 -18.89 -16.96 -33.99
N GLU A 313 -19.44 -18.19 -33.97
CA GLU A 313 -20.39 -18.59 -34.99
C GLU A 313 -21.44 -17.48 -34.98
N PRO A 314 -21.65 -16.76 -36.09
CA PRO A 314 -22.63 -15.72 -36.09
C PRO A 314 -23.98 -16.42 -35.94
N ALA A 315 -24.54 -16.35 -34.73
CA ALA A 315 -25.95 -16.57 -34.47
C ALA A 315 -26.73 -15.43 -35.15
N LEU A 316 -26.69 -15.41 -36.48
CA LEU A 316 -27.68 -14.72 -37.28
C LEU A 316 -28.91 -15.61 -37.24
N ASP A 317 -29.85 -15.16 -36.40
CA ASP A 317 -31.25 -15.55 -36.35
C ASP A 317 -31.73 -15.94 -37.76
N ASP A 318 -32.18 -17.18 -37.95
CA ASP A 318 -32.52 -17.74 -39.27
C ASP A 318 -33.61 -16.91 -40.01
N ASP A 319 -34.33 -16.07 -39.28
CA ASP A 319 -35.35 -15.13 -39.78
C ASP A 319 -34.76 -13.91 -40.54
N LEU A 320 -33.44 -13.65 -40.44
CA LEU A 320 -32.77 -12.53 -41.13
C LEU A 320 -32.03 -12.93 -42.41
N ARG A 321 -32.01 -14.22 -42.79
CA ARG A 321 -31.30 -14.70 -43.99
C ARG A 321 -31.78 -14.08 -45.30
N TRP A 322 -33.05 -13.65 -45.38
CA TRP A 322 -33.58 -13.04 -46.62
C TRP A 322 -32.99 -11.64 -46.91
N ALA A 323 -32.44 -10.95 -45.91
CA ALA A 323 -31.87 -9.61 -46.07
C ALA A 323 -30.40 -9.64 -46.57
N ALA A 324 -29.72 -10.78 -46.43
CA ALA A 324 -28.30 -10.93 -46.79
C ALA A 324 -28.07 -11.39 -48.25
N ASP A 325 -29.08 -11.97 -48.91
CA ASP A 325 -28.96 -12.47 -50.30
C ASP A 325 -28.90 -11.35 -51.38
N ALA A 326 -28.93 -10.08 -50.98
CA ALA A 326 -28.82 -8.94 -51.91
C ALA A 326 -27.38 -8.41 -52.10
N ALA A 327 -26.40 -8.92 -51.36
CA ALA A 327 -25.00 -8.53 -51.54
C ALA A 327 -24.20 -9.72 -52.11
N ALA A 328 -23.51 -9.48 -53.23
CA ALA A 328 -22.67 -10.47 -53.88
C ALA A 328 -21.70 -11.14 -52.89
N PRO A 329 -21.44 -12.45 -53.00
CA PRO A 329 -20.59 -13.16 -52.06
C PRO A 329 -19.18 -12.55 -52.05
N ALA A 330 -18.67 -12.32 -50.84
CA ALA A 330 -17.29 -11.87 -50.64
C ALA A 330 -16.33 -12.91 -51.24
N PRO A 331 -15.22 -12.48 -51.87
CA PRO A 331 -14.23 -13.41 -52.41
C PRO A 331 -13.60 -14.23 -51.27
N GLU A 332 -13.42 -15.54 -51.49
CA GLU A 332 -12.78 -16.42 -50.52
C GLU A 332 -11.36 -15.93 -50.15
N PRO A 333 -10.94 -16.09 -48.88
CA PRO A 333 -9.68 -15.59 -48.39
C PRO A 333 -8.49 -16.34 -49.00
N ASP A 334 -7.60 -15.59 -49.66
CA ASP A 334 -6.35 -16.07 -50.27
C ASP A 334 -5.31 -16.42 -49.19
N PRO A 335 -5.00 -17.71 -48.94
CA PRO A 335 -4.17 -18.17 -47.81
C PRO A 335 -2.71 -17.70 -47.88
N ASP A 336 -2.25 -17.15 -49.00
CA ASP A 336 -0.85 -16.76 -49.21
C ASP A 336 -0.52 -15.31 -48.84
N ARG A 337 -1.48 -14.53 -48.31
CA ARG A 337 -1.22 -13.16 -47.81
C ARG A 337 -1.02 -13.10 -46.30
N SER A 338 0.10 -12.53 -45.88
CA SER A 338 0.38 -12.24 -44.48
C SER A 338 -0.62 -11.24 -43.88
N LEU A 339 -0.80 -11.26 -42.56
CA LEU A 339 -1.70 -10.34 -41.84
C LEU A 339 -1.39 -8.86 -42.13
N ALA A 340 -0.10 -8.52 -42.29
CA ALA A 340 0.35 -7.17 -42.64
C ALA A 340 -0.10 -6.73 -44.05
N GLU A 341 -0.21 -7.65 -45.00
CA GLU A 341 -0.71 -7.36 -46.36
C GLU A 341 -2.23 -7.28 -46.41
N ARG A 342 -2.92 -8.01 -45.51
CA ARG A 342 -4.39 -7.97 -45.38
C ARG A 342 -4.86 -6.75 -44.61
N TRP A 343 -4.03 -6.23 -43.71
CA TRP A 343 -4.36 -5.12 -42.84
C TRP A 343 -3.18 -4.14 -42.73
N PRO A 344 -2.91 -3.33 -43.78
CA PRO A 344 -1.77 -2.41 -43.80
C PRO A 344 -1.80 -1.35 -42.70
N SER A 345 -2.98 -1.14 -42.08
CA SER A 345 -3.18 -0.25 -40.94
C SER A 345 -3.10 -0.95 -39.57
N ALA A 346 -2.87 -2.27 -39.48
CA ALA A 346 -2.65 -2.93 -38.19
C ALA A 346 -1.31 -2.48 -37.55
N ASP A 347 -0.34 -2.08 -38.37
CA ASP A 347 0.90 -1.44 -37.93
C ASP A 347 0.70 0.05 -37.53
N SER A 348 -0.53 0.57 -37.62
CA SER A 348 -0.87 1.95 -37.22
C SER A 348 -1.46 2.06 -35.80
N ALA A 349 -1.57 0.94 -35.07
CA ALA A 349 -1.60 0.98 -33.60
C ALA A 349 -0.20 1.39 -33.12
N TRP A 350 -0.04 2.70 -32.98
CA TRP A 350 1.19 3.43 -32.68
C TRP A 350 2.01 2.78 -31.54
N ALA A 351 3.09 2.07 -31.88
CA ALA A 351 4.17 1.73 -30.96
C ALA A 351 5.36 2.62 -31.30
N TYR A 352 5.51 3.73 -30.57
CA TYR A 352 6.71 4.56 -30.67
C TYR A 352 7.77 4.00 -29.71
N GLY A 353 8.81 3.36 -30.25
CA GLY A 353 9.94 2.85 -29.47
C GLY A 353 10.29 1.37 -29.69
N GLU A 354 11.38 0.94 -29.05
CA GLU A 354 11.88 -0.43 -29.06
C GLU A 354 10.99 -1.35 -28.19
N SER A 355 10.70 -2.57 -28.66
CA SER A 355 9.87 -3.50 -27.88
C SER A 355 10.58 -3.90 -26.57
N PRO A 356 9.85 -4.20 -25.47
CA PRO A 356 10.46 -4.55 -24.18
C PRO A 356 11.46 -5.72 -24.29
N ARG A 357 11.17 -6.68 -25.16
CA ARG A 357 12.06 -7.83 -25.43
C ARG A 357 13.34 -7.41 -26.15
N LYS A 358 13.27 -6.49 -27.13
CA LYS A 358 14.46 -5.95 -27.80
C LYS A 358 15.30 -5.10 -26.84
N SER A 359 14.64 -4.26 -26.02
CA SER A 359 15.30 -3.41 -25.02
C SER A 359 16.09 -4.24 -24.00
N LEU A 360 15.51 -5.33 -23.47
CA LEU A 360 16.20 -6.25 -22.58
C LEU A 360 17.39 -6.97 -23.26
N ILE A 361 17.24 -7.36 -24.53
CA ILE A 361 18.33 -7.96 -25.31
C ILE A 361 19.45 -6.93 -25.50
N ARG A 362 19.11 -5.67 -25.79
CA ARG A 362 20.07 -4.57 -25.97
C ARG A 362 20.85 -4.30 -24.69
N GLU A 363 20.18 -4.16 -23.55
CA GLU A 363 20.81 -3.95 -22.24
C GLU A 363 21.82 -5.08 -21.93
N ARG A 364 21.39 -6.34 -22.08
CA ARG A 364 22.27 -7.51 -21.84
C ARG A 364 23.48 -7.54 -22.77
N VAL A 365 23.30 -7.16 -24.03
CA VAL A 365 24.40 -7.10 -25.00
C VAL A 365 25.34 -5.94 -24.67
N GLN A 366 24.82 -4.77 -24.32
CA GLN A 366 25.62 -3.59 -23.97
C GLN A 366 26.42 -3.82 -22.68
N ASP A 367 25.81 -4.35 -21.62
CA ASP A 367 26.50 -4.74 -20.39
C ASP A 367 27.66 -5.70 -20.66
N TYR A 368 27.42 -6.67 -21.54
CA TYR A 368 28.44 -7.64 -21.93
C TYR A 368 29.58 -6.98 -22.73
N LEU A 369 29.25 -6.05 -23.65
CA LEU A 369 30.23 -5.31 -24.44
C LEU A 369 31.04 -4.30 -23.60
N ASP A 370 30.44 -3.72 -22.57
CA ASP A 370 31.11 -2.81 -21.64
C ASP A 370 32.18 -3.53 -20.81
N VAL A 371 31.93 -4.79 -20.45
CA VAL A 371 32.89 -5.60 -19.69
C VAL A 371 33.93 -6.29 -20.58
N HIS A 372 33.54 -6.79 -21.75
CA HIS A 372 34.39 -7.66 -22.58
C HIS A 372 34.92 -6.99 -23.86
N GLY A 373 34.47 -5.78 -24.17
CA GLY A 373 34.82 -5.05 -25.39
C GLY A 373 34.12 -5.59 -26.64
N ARG A 374 34.23 -4.85 -27.75
CA ARG A 374 33.52 -5.15 -29.02
C ARG A 374 34.15 -6.23 -29.90
N ASN A 375 35.26 -6.83 -29.47
CA ASN A 375 35.96 -7.88 -30.23
C ASN A 375 35.35 -9.28 -29.97
N VAL A 376 34.03 -9.39 -30.00
CA VAL A 376 33.29 -10.64 -29.77
C VAL A 376 32.49 -10.97 -31.03
N SER A 377 32.53 -12.22 -31.47
CA SER A 377 31.76 -12.63 -32.64
C SER A 377 30.28 -12.77 -32.31
N LEU A 378 29.40 -12.37 -33.23
CA LEU A 378 27.94 -12.49 -33.08
C LEU A 378 27.49 -13.90 -32.65
N PRO A 379 27.99 -15.02 -33.24
CA PRO A 379 27.64 -16.36 -32.78
C PRO A 379 28.07 -16.63 -31.34
N SER A 380 29.23 -16.12 -30.92
CA SER A 380 29.70 -16.28 -29.54
C SER A 380 28.84 -15.49 -28.57
N MET A 381 28.35 -14.32 -28.96
CA MET A 381 27.54 -13.47 -28.10
C MET A 381 26.12 -14.02 -27.92
N LEU A 382 25.49 -14.47 -29.01
CA LEU A 382 24.18 -15.14 -28.95
C LEU A 382 24.23 -16.39 -28.06
N ALA A 383 25.29 -17.19 -28.19
CA ALA A 383 25.49 -18.39 -27.37
C ALA A 383 25.76 -18.06 -25.89
N HIS A 384 26.60 -17.05 -25.61
CA HIS A 384 26.99 -16.72 -24.23
C HIS A 384 25.85 -16.06 -23.44
N LEU A 385 25.04 -15.24 -24.10
CA LEU A 385 23.90 -14.55 -23.49
C LEU A 385 22.58 -15.32 -23.61
N ASN A 386 22.63 -16.54 -24.16
CA ASN A 386 21.47 -17.40 -24.42
C ASN A 386 20.34 -16.66 -25.15
N ILE A 387 20.70 -15.88 -26.18
CA ILE A 387 19.78 -15.10 -27.00
C ILE A 387 19.33 -15.98 -28.18
N ASP A 388 18.02 -16.01 -28.43
CA ASP A 388 17.43 -16.73 -29.55
C ASP A 388 18.07 -16.30 -30.89
N PRO A 389 18.54 -17.24 -31.75
CA PRO A 389 19.07 -16.93 -33.07
C PRO A 389 18.15 -16.12 -33.97
N ALA A 390 16.84 -16.08 -33.72
CA ALA A 390 15.90 -15.20 -34.40
C ALA A 390 16.23 -13.71 -34.23
N HIS A 391 16.96 -13.33 -33.17
CA HIS A 391 17.39 -11.96 -32.90
C HIS A 391 18.81 -11.63 -33.41
N LYS A 392 19.42 -12.49 -34.23
CA LYS A 392 20.81 -12.33 -34.72
C LYS A 392 21.07 -11.01 -35.47
N GLU A 393 20.10 -10.53 -36.24
CA GLU A 393 20.24 -9.29 -37.03
C GLU A 393 20.28 -8.08 -36.08
N PHE A 394 19.35 -8.05 -35.13
CA PHE A 394 19.27 -7.02 -34.08
C PHE A 394 20.51 -6.98 -33.16
N VAL A 395 21.05 -8.13 -32.76
CA VAL A 395 22.30 -8.20 -31.98
C VAL A 395 23.51 -7.79 -32.84
N GLY A 396 23.46 -8.06 -34.14
CA GLY A 396 24.44 -7.57 -35.11
C GLY A 396 24.47 -6.04 -35.20
N GLU A 397 23.29 -5.40 -35.26
CA GLU A 397 23.15 -3.93 -35.26
C GLU A 397 23.79 -3.30 -34.00
N ILE A 398 23.59 -3.90 -32.82
CA ILE A 398 24.21 -3.44 -31.57
C ILE A 398 25.74 -3.57 -31.60
N LEU A 399 26.27 -4.68 -32.16
CA LEU A 399 27.72 -4.88 -32.33
C LEU A 399 28.35 -3.85 -33.27
N ASP A 400 27.66 -3.54 -34.36
CA ASP A 400 28.07 -2.55 -35.36
C ASP A 400 27.93 -1.10 -34.85
N GLY A 401 27.36 -0.93 -33.65
CA GLY A 401 27.36 0.31 -32.90
C GLY A 401 26.10 1.14 -33.04
N GLU A 402 25.00 0.55 -33.50
CA GLU A 402 23.70 1.23 -33.46
C GLU A 402 23.28 1.46 -32.00
N THR A 403 23.04 2.73 -31.70
CA THR A 403 22.57 3.18 -30.38
C THR A 403 21.05 3.11 -30.30
N GLU A 404 20.53 3.23 -29.09
CA GLU A 404 19.10 3.19 -28.80
C GLU A 404 18.33 4.12 -29.75
N PRO A 405 17.24 3.68 -30.40
CA PRO A 405 16.37 4.60 -31.11
C PRO A 405 15.80 5.62 -30.11
N ASP A 406 15.67 6.89 -30.52
CA ASP A 406 15.09 7.94 -29.68
C ASP A 406 13.73 7.47 -29.15
N SER A 407 13.69 7.12 -27.86
CA SER A 407 12.45 6.80 -27.17
C SER A 407 11.89 8.11 -26.61
N GLU A 408 10.76 8.55 -27.14
CA GLU A 408 9.93 9.49 -26.39
C GLU A 408 9.36 8.72 -25.20
N ALA A 409 10.03 8.85 -24.06
CA ALA A 409 9.45 8.43 -22.79
C ALA A 409 8.16 9.22 -22.62
N PHE A 410 7.02 8.52 -22.67
CA PHE A 410 5.78 9.12 -22.21
C PHE A 410 5.96 9.38 -20.71
N ASP A 411 6.19 10.64 -20.34
CA ASP A 411 6.18 11.03 -18.95
C ASP A 411 4.76 10.74 -18.43
N ARG A 412 4.62 9.70 -17.60
CA ARG A 412 3.38 9.45 -16.85
C ARG A 412 3.02 10.62 -15.92
N ARG A 413 3.87 11.66 -15.83
CA ARG A 413 3.60 12.96 -15.21
C ARG A 413 3.19 14.03 -16.21
N SER A 414 2.72 13.67 -17.42
CA SER A 414 1.90 14.59 -18.19
C SER A 414 0.80 15.12 -17.26
N THR A 415 0.90 16.41 -16.94
CA THR A 415 -0.08 17.15 -16.14
C THR A 415 -1.36 17.44 -16.93
N GLU A 416 -1.47 16.94 -18.16
CA GLU A 416 -2.74 16.90 -18.86
C GLU A 416 -3.56 15.73 -18.30
N THR A 417 -4.31 16.04 -17.25
CA THR A 417 -5.39 15.19 -16.74
C THR A 417 -6.30 14.84 -17.92
N ALA A 418 -6.49 13.54 -18.18
CA ALA A 418 -7.38 13.03 -19.22
C ALA A 418 -8.87 13.44 -19.04
N PHE A 419 -9.19 14.16 -17.96
CA PHE A 419 -10.50 14.69 -17.65
C PHE A 419 -10.39 16.19 -17.41
N GLY A 420 -11.26 16.96 -18.07
CA GLY A 420 -11.30 18.42 -18.04
C GLY A 420 -11.81 19.04 -16.74
N TYR A 421 -11.68 18.36 -15.59
CA TYR A 421 -12.17 18.86 -14.30
C TYR A 421 -11.02 19.04 -13.32
N GLU A 422 -11.03 20.11 -12.53
CA GLU A 422 -10.05 20.36 -11.48
C GLU A 422 -10.69 20.59 -10.12
N LEU A 423 -10.04 20.11 -9.05
CA LEU A 423 -10.48 20.37 -7.68
C LEU A 423 -10.23 21.86 -7.37
N LYS A 424 -11.29 22.60 -7.07
CA LYS A 424 -11.27 24.04 -6.78
C LYS A 424 -11.25 24.33 -5.28
N ALA A 425 -12.04 23.59 -4.51
CA ALA A 425 -12.15 23.79 -3.07
C ALA A 425 -12.64 22.55 -2.34
N ILE A 426 -12.33 22.45 -1.05
CA ILE A 426 -13.01 21.60 -0.10
C ILE A 426 -13.98 22.49 0.70
N VAL A 427 -15.27 22.19 0.62
CA VAL A 427 -16.33 22.90 1.34
C VAL A 427 -16.63 22.15 2.64
N ASP A 428 -16.41 22.78 3.79
CA ASP A 428 -16.72 22.20 5.09
C ASP A 428 -18.23 22.19 5.40
N ALA A 429 -18.61 21.65 6.57
CA ALA A 429 -20.01 21.56 6.97
C ALA A 429 -20.67 22.93 7.24
N ASP A 430 -19.86 23.94 7.53
CA ASP A 430 -20.30 25.32 7.77
C ASP A 430 -20.35 26.14 6.46
N GLY A 431 -19.95 25.53 5.35
CA GLY A 431 -19.93 26.15 4.02
C GLY A 431 -18.66 26.95 3.73
N ASN A 432 -17.61 26.85 4.56
CA ASN A 432 -16.34 27.52 4.25
C ASN A 432 -15.56 26.73 3.21
N GLU A 433 -14.95 27.46 2.28
CA GLU A 433 -14.15 26.90 1.19
C GLU A 433 -12.66 26.91 1.54
N HIS A 434 -12.03 25.75 1.42
CA HIS A 434 -10.60 25.55 1.66
C HIS A 434 -9.94 25.17 0.34
N GLN A 435 -8.97 25.97 -0.10
CA GLN A 435 -8.24 25.71 -1.36
C GLN A 435 -7.42 24.41 -1.24
N PRO A 436 -7.44 23.53 -2.26
CA PRO A 436 -6.64 22.32 -2.26
C PRO A 436 -5.14 22.67 -2.18
N GLY A 437 -4.42 21.99 -1.28
CA GLY A 437 -3.01 22.27 -0.97
C GLY A 437 -2.76 23.25 0.18
N GLY A 438 -3.81 23.90 0.72
CA GLY A 438 -3.70 24.72 1.94
C GLY A 438 -3.83 23.93 3.24
N GLY A 439 -4.28 22.67 3.17
CA GLY A 439 -4.48 21.78 4.31
C GLY A 439 -3.30 20.85 4.54
N GLY A 440 -2.16 21.39 4.92
CA GLY A 440 -1.08 20.66 5.57
C GLY A 440 -1.06 21.01 7.05
N VAL A 441 -0.65 20.09 7.92
CA VAL A 441 -0.22 20.48 9.27
C VAL A 441 0.88 21.51 9.07
N ASP A 442 0.76 22.70 9.66
CA ASP A 442 1.85 23.68 9.70
C ASP A 442 3.04 23.03 10.39
N MET A 443 3.93 22.44 9.59
CA MET A 443 5.16 21.86 10.07
C MET A 443 6.04 23.01 10.50
N VAL A 444 6.02 23.33 11.78
CA VAL A 444 6.96 24.26 12.38
C VAL A 444 8.35 23.67 12.16
N SER A 445 9.21 24.39 11.45
CA SER A 445 10.61 24.00 11.32
C SER A 445 11.24 23.95 12.71
N LEU A 446 11.44 22.74 13.24
CA LEU A 446 12.16 22.51 14.48
C LEU A 446 13.63 22.87 14.25
N GLU A 447 14.01 24.09 14.63
CA GLU A 447 15.43 24.44 14.77
C GLU A 447 16.01 23.60 15.91
N LEU A 448 16.80 22.58 15.56
CA LEU A 448 17.49 21.73 16.54
C LEU A 448 18.17 22.60 17.61
N PRO A 449 18.01 22.33 18.92
CA PRO A 449 18.46 23.22 19.99
C PRO A 449 19.92 23.66 19.87
N ILE A 450 20.80 22.75 19.47
CA ILE A 450 22.23 23.02 19.23
C ILE A 450 22.42 24.06 18.12
N LYS A 451 21.71 23.88 16.99
CA LYS A 451 21.79 24.79 15.84
C LYS A 451 21.24 26.18 16.19
N ASN A 452 20.13 26.22 16.92
CA ASN A 452 19.52 27.46 17.43
C ASN A 452 20.50 28.24 18.34
N ILE A 453 21.17 27.54 19.27
CA ILE A 453 22.19 28.13 20.13
C ILE A 453 23.37 28.66 19.33
N ILE A 454 23.93 27.88 18.40
CA ILE A 454 25.10 28.32 17.63
C ILE A 454 24.76 29.57 16.82
N GLN A 455 23.64 29.57 16.10
CA GLN A 455 23.28 30.66 15.19
C GLN A 455 22.89 31.95 15.92
N LYS A 456 22.31 31.87 17.12
CA LYS A 456 21.79 33.03 17.86
C LYS A 456 22.68 33.51 19.01
N THR A 457 23.88 32.96 19.16
CA THR A 457 24.87 33.38 20.17
C THR A 457 26.20 33.72 19.53
N ARG A 458 27.17 34.15 20.34
CA ARG A 458 28.53 34.45 19.87
C ARG A 458 29.29 33.23 19.32
N LEU A 459 28.79 32.00 19.53
CA LEU A 459 29.30 30.77 18.92
C LEU A 459 29.20 30.74 17.38
N SER A 460 28.36 31.59 16.79
CA SER A 460 28.27 31.76 15.33
C SER A 460 29.52 32.38 14.69
N ASN A 461 30.41 32.98 15.48
CA ASN A 461 31.60 33.66 14.97
C ASN A 461 32.79 32.71 14.93
N ASP A 462 33.60 32.80 13.87
CA ASP A 462 34.87 32.09 13.79
C ASP A 462 35.89 32.66 14.81
N LEU A 463 36.45 31.77 15.64
CA LEU A 463 37.56 32.08 16.52
C LEU A 463 38.84 32.29 15.70
N VAL A 464 39.68 33.25 16.11
CA VAL A 464 41.06 33.33 15.59
C VAL A 464 42.04 32.67 16.54
N GLN A 465 43.29 32.52 16.09
CA GLN A 465 44.37 32.00 16.91
C GLN A 465 44.48 32.74 18.25
N GLY A 466 44.43 31.97 19.34
CA GLY A 466 44.48 32.44 20.73
C GLY A 466 43.12 32.61 21.41
N GLU A 467 42.02 32.57 20.67
CA GLU A 467 40.67 32.68 21.23
C GLU A 467 40.06 31.29 21.53
N VAL A 468 39.30 31.19 22.62
CA VAL A 468 38.55 29.98 22.99
C VAL A 468 37.17 30.34 23.53
N PHE A 469 36.17 29.52 23.24
CA PHE A 469 34.87 29.59 23.90
C PHE A 469 34.93 28.88 25.25
N ARG A 470 34.38 29.48 26.30
CA ARG A 470 34.28 28.89 27.63
C ARG A 470 32.85 29.02 28.16
N ASP A 471 32.33 27.95 28.74
CA ASP A 471 31.14 28.00 29.57
C ASP A 471 31.50 28.49 30.98
N ALA A 472 30.95 29.62 31.41
CA ALA A 472 31.20 30.21 32.72
C ALA A 472 30.77 29.32 33.90
N ARG A 473 29.86 28.38 33.69
CA ARG A 473 29.33 27.52 34.75
C ARG A 473 30.15 26.26 34.94
N THR A 474 30.52 25.59 33.85
CA THR A 474 31.27 24.33 33.89
C THR A 474 32.79 24.54 33.74
N GLU A 475 33.21 25.76 33.41
CA GLU A 475 34.58 26.15 33.07
C GLU A 475 35.19 25.40 31.88
N VAL A 476 34.39 24.58 31.18
CA VAL A 476 34.80 23.85 29.98
C VAL A 476 35.11 24.85 28.87
N ALA A 477 36.32 24.75 28.32
CA ALA A 477 36.78 25.58 27.21
C ALA A 477 37.02 24.72 25.96
N SER A 478 36.54 25.18 24.81
CA SER A 478 36.72 24.52 23.51
C SER A 478 36.80 25.53 22.38
N HIS A 479 37.49 25.15 21.31
CA HIS A 479 37.52 25.90 20.06
C HIS A 479 36.36 25.50 19.13
N ASP A 480 35.68 24.39 19.43
CA ASP A 480 34.55 23.89 18.67
C ASP A 480 33.23 24.42 19.27
N PRO A 481 32.45 25.22 18.52
CA PRO A 481 31.18 25.76 18.99
C PRO A 481 30.12 24.68 19.25
N ILE A 482 30.19 23.54 18.55
CA ILE A 482 29.25 22.42 18.75
C ILE A 482 29.46 21.80 20.12
N THR A 483 30.70 21.59 20.53
CA THR A 483 31.07 21.07 21.85
C THR A 483 30.50 21.94 22.98
N ILE A 484 30.61 23.27 22.87
CA ILE A 484 30.09 24.19 23.89
C ILE A 484 28.55 24.22 23.90
N ALA A 485 27.92 24.29 22.73
CA ALA A 485 26.46 24.27 22.62
C ALA A 485 25.86 22.96 23.18
N ASN A 486 26.51 21.82 22.94
CA ASN A 486 26.11 20.53 23.52
C ASN A 486 26.18 20.51 25.04
N GLY A 487 27.19 21.16 25.64
CA GLY A 487 27.30 21.29 27.10
C GLY A 487 26.08 21.99 27.70
N PHE A 488 25.67 23.12 27.12
CA PHE A 488 24.48 23.85 27.56
C PHE A 488 23.19 23.05 27.39
N VAL A 489 23.00 22.37 26.25
CA VAL A 489 21.82 21.54 25.99
C VAL A 489 21.74 20.35 26.97
N ARG A 490 22.85 19.67 27.24
CA ARG A 490 22.90 18.54 28.20
C ARG A 490 22.52 18.98 29.60
N ASP A 491 22.86 20.21 29.96
CA ASP A 491 22.52 20.80 31.25
C ASP A 491 21.14 21.50 31.26
N GLY A 492 20.31 21.28 30.23
CA GLY A 492 18.94 21.77 30.12
C GLY A 492 18.80 23.25 29.74
N ILE A 493 19.86 23.91 29.30
CA ILE A 493 19.83 25.33 28.89
C ILE A 493 19.73 25.41 27.37
N THR A 494 18.53 25.72 26.88
CA THR A 494 18.24 25.80 25.44
C THR A 494 17.92 27.21 24.93
N ASP A 495 17.71 28.19 25.82
CA ASP A 495 17.47 29.60 25.46
C ASP A 495 18.79 30.28 25.06
N PRO A 496 18.95 30.72 23.79
CA PRO A 496 20.16 31.41 23.32
C PRO A 496 20.52 32.65 24.13
N THR A 497 19.54 33.36 24.69
CA THR A 497 19.78 34.55 25.53
C THR A 497 20.48 34.20 26.83
N VAL A 498 20.12 33.06 27.42
CA VAL A 498 20.74 32.55 28.63
C VAL A 498 22.12 31.98 28.32
N VAL A 499 22.24 31.21 27.23
CA VAL A 499 23.52 30.67 26.77
C VAL A 499 24.51 31.79 26.48
N ASP A 500 24.11 32.83 25.75
CA ASP A 500 25.01 33.94 25.42
C ASP A 500 25.45 34.71 26.67
N ARG A 501 24.67 34.75 27.77
CA ARG A 501 25.13 35.35 29.03
C ARG A 501 26.17 34.51 29.76
N LEU A 502 26.09 33.19 29.63
CA LEU A 502 26.99 32.24 30.27
C LEU A 502 28.22 31.94 29.42
N LEU A 503 28.19 32.28 28.14
CA LEU A 503 29.31 32.13 27.22
C LEU A 503 30.37 33.20 27.48
N ILE A 504 31.61 32.78 27.65
CA ILE A 504 32.79 33.64 27.71
C ILE A 504 33.64 33.35 26.49
N VAL A 505 34.15 34.39 25.83
CA VAL A 505 35.18 34.25 24.80
C VAL A 505 36.46 34.80 25.39
N GLU A 506 37.42 33.92 25.66
CA GLU A 506 38.72 34.27 26.20
C GLU A 506 39.73 34.40 25.07
N ASP A 507 40.58 35.42 25.15
CA ASP A 507 41.73 35.58 24.26
C ASP A 507 43.01 35.52 25.09
N TYR A 508 43.75 34.41 24.96
CA TYR A 508 45.00 34.22 25.70
C TYR A 508 46.13 35.14 25.20
N HIS A 509 45.99 35.76 24.01
CA HIS A 509 46.96 36.70 23.48
C HIS A 509 46.78 38.15 23.96
N VAL A 510 45.69 38.50 24.65
CA VAL A 510 45.55 39.81 25.32
C VAL A 510 46.62 40.01 26.40
N SER A 511 47.21 38.93 26.91
CA SER A 511 48.35 38.97 27.82
C SER A 511 49.72 39.14 27.14
N ASN A 512 49.78 39.16 25.80
CA ASN A 512 51.00 39.35 25.04
C ASN A 512 51.09 40.79 24.48
N PRO A 513 51.90 41.68 25.07
CA PRO A 513 51.97 43.11 24.71
C PRO A 513 52.60 43.40 23.33
N THR A 514 52.85 42.37 22.49
CA THR A 514 53.44 42.51 21.15
C THR A 514 52.45 42.34 20.00
N MET A 515 51.19 41.99 20.28
CA MET A 515 50.14 41.88 19.25
C MET A 515 49.17 43.05 19.39
N ASP A 516 49.23 44.01 18.46
CA ASP A 516 48.26 45.10 18.35
C ASP A 516 46.87 44.50 18.07
N ARG A 517 45.98 44.55 19.06
CA ARG A 517 44.55 44.28 18.91
C ARG A 517 43.77 45.41 19.58
N ASP A 518 43.79 46.58 18.95
CA ASP A 518 43.16 47.80 19.47
C ASP A 518 41.61 47.79 19.42
N GLU A 519 40.97 46.73 18.90
CA GLU A 519 39.51 46.64 18.81
C GLU A 519 38.95 45.29 19.28
N ARG A 520 37.90 45.33 20.14
CA ARG A 520 37.14 44.14 20.55
C ARG A 520 36.37 43.59 19.35
N ARG A 521 36.59 42.32 19.02
CA ARG A 521 35.94 41.62 17.90
C ARG A 521 34.48 41.24 18.23
N SER A 522 33.67 41.00 17.20
CA SER A 522 32.24 40.66 17.33
C SER A 522 31.96 39.47 18.24
N CYS A 523 32.83 38.45 18.23
CA CYS A 523 32.77 37.29 19.12
C CYS A 523 32.94 37.66 20.62
N MET A 524 33.54 38.81 20.93
CA MET A 524 33.78 39.28 22.30
C MET A 524 32.75 40.31 22.78
N VAL A 525 31.86 40.78 21.91
CA VAL A 525 30.86 41.80 22.23
C VAL A 525 29.50 41.14 22.36
N HIS A 526 28.90 41.21 23.55
CA HIS A 526 27.54 40.72 23.75
C HIS A 526 26.57 41.59 22.92
N PRO A 527 25.62 41.02 22.15
CA PRO A 527 24.72 41.77 21.26
C PRO A 527 23.95 42.92 21.92
N ASN A 528 23.73 42.85 23.25
CA ASN A 528 23.02 43.87 24.03
C ASN A 528 23.96 44.89 24.72
N SER A 529 25.22 45.00 24.31
CA SER A 529 26.22 45.93 24.90
C SER A 529 26.33 47.29 24.19
N LYS A 530 25.39 47.64 23.30
CA LYS A 530 25.35 48.93 22.62
C LYS A 530 24.50 49.96 23.36
#